data_AF-A0A356ELV3-F1
#
_entry.id   AF-A0A356ELV3-F1
#
_cell.length_a   1.000
_cell.length_b   1.000
_cell.length_c   1.000
_cell.angle_alpha   90.00
_cell.angle_beta   90.00
_cell.angle_gamma   90.00
#
_symmetry.space_group_name_H-M   'P 1'
#
loop_
_entity.id
_entity.type
_entity.pdbx_description
1 polymer ?
#
loop_
_entity_poly.entity_id
_entity_poly.type
_entity_poly.pdbx_seq_one_letter_code
_entity_poly.pdbx_strand_id
1 'polypeptide(L)'
;MSPDAARAIRDSRHRWIATERPTVVVEGLTVTGPVPRSNDFEDTGGPFFLDEACSQPDPLDDDQSLFIETSEGIVVLLGCAHSGVVNTLHYIRRLTGNQPIRAVIGGMHLVGASTRRIERTIEELRPLCVERLAPAHCTGTPATTALWNAFPDKCQPCSVGTRFEFD
;
A
#
# COMPACT_ATOMS: atom_id res chain seq x y z
N MET A 1 3.58 -1.53 18.70
CA MET A 1 2.40 -2.26 19.22
C MET A 1 2.26 -2.01 20.72
N SER A 2 1.06 -1.63 21.19
CA SER A 2 0.80 -1.39 22.63
C SER A 2 0.82 -2.69 23.45
N PRO A 3 1.07 -2.62 24.78
CA PRO A 3 1.02 -3.80 25.67
C PRO A 3 -0.33 -4.53 25.62
N ASP A 4 -1.43 -3.78 25.46
CA ASP A 4 -2.78 -4.32 25.39
C ASP A 4 -3.04 -5.06 24.08
N ALA A 5 -2.62 -4.49 22.93
CA ALA A 5 -2.68 -5.18 21.65
C ALA A 5 -1.83 -6.47 21.66
N ALA A 6 -0.63 -6.41 22.25
CA ALA A 6 0.23 -7.57 22.42
C ALA A 6 -0.42 -8.66 23.29
N ARG A 7 -1.13 -8.27 24.35
CA ARG A 7 -1.89 -9.19 25.20
C ARG A 7 -3.06 -9.82 24.45
N ALA A 8 -3.86 -9.03 23.74
CA ALA A 8 -4.99 -9.53 22.96
C ALA A 8 -4.57 -10.56 21.90
N ILE A 9 -3.42 -10.33 21.24
CA ILE A 9 -2.83 -11.29 20.29
C ILE A 9 -2.45 -12.59 21.00
N ARG A 10 -1.74 -12.51 22.13
CA ARG A 10 -1.33 -13.69 22.93
C ARG A 10 -2.51 -14.51 23.44
N ASP A 11 -3.59 -13.85 23.86
CA ASP A 11 -4.77 -14.49 24.44
C ASP A 11 -5.72 -15.06 23.38
N SER A 12 -5.48 -14.75 22.10
CA SER A 12 -6.30 -15.25 21.00
C SER A 12 -6.07 -16.74 20.73
N ARG A 13 -7.08 -17.39 20.15
CA ARG A 13 -7.01 -18.81 19.76
C ARG A 13 -6.29 -19.05 18.42
N HIS A 14 -5.89 -17.98 17.74
CA HIS A 14 -5.31 -18.05 16.40
C HIS A 14 -3.79 -18.13 16.48
N ARG A 15 -3.18 -18.78 15.49
CA ARG A 15 -1.73 -18.75 15.32
C ARG A 15 -1.36 -17.41 14.70
N TRP A 16 -0.56 -16.63 15.43
CA TRP A 16 0.01 -15.38 14.91
C TRP A 16 1.45 -15.60 14.46
N ILE A 17 1.78 -15.00 13.32
CA ILE A 17 3.14 -14.97 12.79
C ILE A 17 3.45 -13.49 12.56
N ALA A 18 4.38 -12.95 13.34
CA ALA A 18 4.85 -11.58 13.13
C ALA A 18 5.72 -11.52 11.87
N THR A 19 5.48 -10.52 11.02
CA THR A 19 6.15 -10.34 9.73
C THR A 19 6.94 -9.04 9.73
N GLU A 20 8.16 -9.10 10.29
CA GLU A 20 9.08 -7.94 10.38
C GLU A 20 9.98 -7.79 9.15
N ARG A 21 9.80 -8.66 8.16
CA ARG A 21 10.56 -8.72 6.91
C ARG A 21 9.69 -9.36 5.82
N PRO A 22 10.09 -9.29 4.54
CA PRO A 22 9.39 -9.99 3.47
C PRO A 22 9.19 -11.46 3.82
N THR A 23 7.94 -11.90 3.81
CA THR A 23 7.55 -13.23 4.28
C THR A 23 6.57 -13.84 3.29
N VAL A 24 6.94 -15.00 2.74
CA VAL A 24 6.06 -15.80 1.88
C VAL A 24 4.93 -16.36 2.74
N VAL A 25 3.69 -16.00 2.39
CA VAL A 25 2.48 -16.51 3.05
C VAL A 25 2.10 -17.87 2.46
N VAL A 26 2.12 -17.94 1.14
CA VAL A 26 1.97 -19.14 0.31
C VAL A 26 2.75 -18.90 -0.99
N GLU A 27 3.07 -19.96 -1.73
CA GLU A 27 3.73 -19.85 -3.03
C GLU A 27 3.05 -18.78 -3.92
N GLY A 28 3.85 -17.84 -4.43
CA GLY A 28 3.39 -16.72 -5.23
C GLY A 28 2.80 -15.53 -4.47
N LEU A 29 2.52 -15.63 -3.15
CA LEU A 29 1.98 -14.54 -2.32
C LEU A 29 2.93 -14.19 -1.17
N THR A 30 3.39 -12.95 -1.16
CA THR A 30 4.35 -12.45 -0.15
C THR A 30 3.81 -11.19 0.51
N VAL A 31 3.95 -11.10 1.83
CA VAL A 31 3.79 -9.84 2.57
C VAL A 31 5.14 -9.13 2.66
N THR A 32 5.16 -7.81 2.48
CA THR A 32 6.39 -7.02 2.42
C THR A 32 7.12 -6.94 3.77
N GLY A 33 6.40 -7.12 4.88
CA GLY A 33 6.80 -6.54 6.16
C GLY A 33 6.81 -5.01 6.10
N PRO A 34 7.42 -4.34 7.10
CA PRO A 34 7.58 -2.88 7.13
C PRO A 34 8.11 -2.30 5.81
N VAL A 35 7.42 -1.31 5.27
CA VAL A 35 7.85 -0.61 4.04
C VAL A 35 8.78 0.55 4.41
N PRO A 36 10.03 0.56 3.91
CA PRO A 36 10.94 1.68 4.15
C PRO A 36 10.51 2.93 3.38
N ARG A 37 10.51 4.09 4.05
CA ARG A 37 10.29 5.39 3.42
C ARG A 37 11.59 5.88 2.77
N SER A 38 11.51 6.26 1.49
CA SER A 38 12.69 6.56 0.66
C SER A 38 12.58 7.85 -0.16
N ASN A 39 11.46 8.56 -0.04
CA ASN A 39 11.23 9.85 -0.69
C ASN A 39 10.84 10.93 0.33
N ASP A 40 10.75 12.17 -0.13
CA ASP A 40 10.53 13.37 0.68
C ASP A 40 9.11 13.94 0.60
N PHE A 41 8.19 13.26 -0.11
CA PHE A 41 6.84 13.76 -0.39
C PHE A 41 5.72 12.86 0.13
N GLU A 42 6.01 11.61 0.49
CA GLU A 42 5.08 10.71 1.15
C GLU A 42 5.26 10.77 2.67
N ASP A 43 4.17 11.11 3.35
CA ASP A 43 4.05 11.13 4.80
C ASP A 43 2.98 10.12 5.28
N THR A 44 2.84 9.95 6.59
CA THR A 44 1.90 9.02 7.24
C THR A 44 0.43 9.28 6.89
N GLY A 45 0.10 10.46 6.37
CA GLY A 45 -1.20 10.78 5.80
C GLY A 45 -2.19 11.46 6.74
N GLY A 46 -1.76 11.77 7.97
CA GLY A 46 -2.59 12.43 8.95
C GLY A 46 -2.04 12.32 10.37
N PRO A 47 -2.77 12.87 11.36
CA PRO A 47 -2.40 12.79 12.75
C PRO A 47 -2.80 11.44 13.35
N PHE A 48 -1.82 10.56 13.54
CA PHE A 48 -1.95 9.30 14.27
C PHE A 48 -1.13 9.39 15.55
N PHE A 49 -1.58 8.74 16.62
CA PHE A 49 -0.94 8.83 17.93
C PHE A 49 -0.92 7.50 18.66
N LEU A 50 0.16 7.26 19.40
CA LEU A 50 0.36 6.06 20.22
C LEU A 50 -0.33 6.15 21.58
N ASP A 51 -0.79 7.35 21.95
CA ASP A 51 -1.37 7.67 23.25
C ASP A 51 -2.70 8.43 23.13
N GLU A 52 -3.58 8.26 24.11
CA GLU A 52 -4.91 8.91 24.15
C GLU A 52 -4.83 10.44 24.24
N ALA A 53 -3.73 10.97 24.78
CA ALA A 53 -3.51 12.41 24.88
C ALA A 53 -3.08 13.06 23.56
N CYS A 54 -2.91 12.26 22.49
CA CYS A 54 -2.44 12.72 21.18
C CYS A 54 -1.11 13.49 21.25
N SER A 55 -0.19 13.02 22.09
CA SER A 55 1.09 13.70 22.34
C SER A 55 2.28 12.98 21.71
N GLN A 56 2.13 11.69 21.41
CA GLN A 56 3.16 10.85 20.79
C GLN A 56 2.69 10.45 19.39
N PRO A 57 3.19 11.11 18.34
CA PRO A 57 2.85 10.74 16.96
C PRO A 57 3.19 9.28 16.67
N ASP A 58 2.25 8.58 16.02
CA ASP A 58 2.46 7.22 15.53
C ASP A 58 3.01 7.28 14.10
N PRO A 59 4.26 6.85 13.88
CA PRO A 59 4.84 6.84 12.54
C PRO A 59 4.26 5.73 11.65
N LEU A 60 3.49 4.77 12.19
CA LEU A 60 2.96 3.61 11.44
C LEU A 60 4.05 2.83 10.70
N ASP A 61 5.17 2.57 11.38
CA ASP A 61 6.32 1.86 10.79
C ASP A 61 6.03 0.37 10.51
N ASP A 62 4.91 -0.16 11.00
CA ASP A 62 4.40 -1.49 10.71
C ASP A 62 3.52 -1.56 9.45
N ASP A 63 3.34 -0.45 8.72
CA ASP A 63 2.64 -0.44 7.44
C ASP A 63 3.32 -1.38 6.42
N GLN A 64 2.50 -2.24 5.85
CA GLN A 64 2.91 -3.32 4.97
C GLN A 64 1.86 -3.58 3.90
N SER A 65 2.27 -4.24 2.82
CA SER A 65 1.40 -4.61 1.70
C SER A 65 1.64 -6.06 1.28
N LEU A 66 0.75 -6.59 0.47
CA LEU A 66 0.89 -7.89 -0.16
C LEU A 66 1.27 -7.71 -1.63
N PHE A 67 2.04 -8.65 -2.16
CA PHE A 67 2.25 -8.76 -3.59
C PHE A 67 2.17 -10.21 -4.04
N ILE A 68 1.67 -10.37 -5.26
CA ILE A 68 1.49 -11.65 -5.94
C ILE A 68 2.38 -11.66 -7.17
N GLU A 69 3.20 -12.70 -7.30
CA GLU A 69 4.01 -12.95 -8.49
C GLU A 69 3.18 -13.75 -9.50
N THR A 70 2.98 -13.19 -10.69
CA THR A 70 2.29 -13.87 -11.81
C THR A 70 3.21 -13.97 -13.02
N SER A 71 2.79 -14.75 -14.02
CA SER A 71 3.56 -14.90 -15.27
C SER A 71 3.70 -13.60 -16.07
N GLU A 72 2.80 -12.63 -15.82
CA GLU A 72 2.73 -11.34 -16.50
C GLU A 72 3.24 -10.16 -15.65
N GLY A 73 3.76 -10.44 -14.45
CA GLY A 73 4.34 -9.44 -13.55
C GLY A 73 3.72 -9.44 -12.16
N ILE A 74 3.96 -8.35 -11.42
CA ILE A 74 3.60 -8.26 -10.00
C ILE A 74 2.23 -7.59 -9.84
N VAL A 75 1.34 -8.25 -9.10
CA VAL A 75 0.08 -7.66 -8.62
C VAL A 75 0.27 -7.22 -7.19
N VAL A 76 0.11 -5.93 -6.91
CA VAL A 76 0.24 -5.35 -5.57
C VAL A 76 -1.13 -5.12 -4.96
N LEU A 77 -1.33 -5.65 -3.75
CA LEU A 77 -2.50 -5.41 -2.93
C LEU A 77 -2.11 -4.54 -1.72
N LEU A 78 -2.60 -3.32 -1.74
CA LEU A 78 -2.40 -2.32 -0.70
C LEU A 78 -3.46 -2.45 0.40
N GLY A 79 -3.05 -2.23 1.64
CA GLY A 79 -3.96 -1.84 2.72
C GLY A 79 -4.35 -0.36 2.55
N CYS A 80 -3.73 0.50 3.35
CA CYS A 80 -3.82 1.96 3.22
C CYS A 80 -2.56 2.62 2.67
N ALA A 81 -1.40 1.93 2.69
CA ALA A 81 -0.10 2.48 2.26
C ALA A 81 0.29 3.76 3.02
N HIS A 82 0.29 3.70 4.35
CA HIS A 82 0.74 4.81 5.21
C HIS A 82 2.25 5.10 5.13
N SER A 83 3.04 4.15 4.64
CA SER A 83 4.42 4.39 4.23
C SER A 83 4.53 5.04 2.86
N GLY A 84 3.41 5.18 2.14
CA GLY A 84 3.34 5.74 0.80
C GLY A 84 3.26 4.66 -0.28
N VAL A 85 2.41 4.86 -1.28
CA VAL A 85 2.25 3.95 -2.41
C VAL A 85 3.55 3.90 -3.23
N VAL A 86 4.23 5.01 -3.44
CA VAL A 86 5.47 5.05 -4.24
C VAL A 86 6.61 4.32 -3.52
N ASN A 87 6.79 4.56 -2.22
CA ASN A 87 7.72 3.79 -1.38
C ASN A 87 7.41 2.29 -1.43
N THR A 88 6.14 1.92 -1.33
CA THR A 88 5.69 0.52 -1.39
C THR A 88 6.05 -0.13 -2.72
N LEU A 89 5.73 0.53 -3.85
CA LEU A 89 6.01 -0.02 -5.18
C LEU A 89 7.52 -0.13 -5.45
N HIS A 90 8.32 0.87 -5.06
CA HIS A 90 9.77 0.79 -5.18
C HIS A 90 10.36 -0.33 -4.32
N TYR A 91 9.85 -0.50 -3.10
CA TYR A 91 10.31 -1.58 -2.24
C TYR A 91 9.99 -2.95 -2.84
N ILE A 92 8.76 -3.18 -3.28
CA ILE A 92 8.36 -4.42 -3.95
C ILE A 92 9.22 -4.69 -5.18
N ARG A 93 9.50 -3.68 -6.02
CA ARG A 93 10.40 -3.86 -7.17
C ARG A 93 11.80 -4.28 -6.77
N ARG A 94 12.35 -3.76 -5.66
CA ARG A 94 13.65 -4.22 -5.15
C ARG A 94 13.59 -5.69 -4.71
N LEU A 95 12.51 -6.10 -4.04
CA LEU A 95 12.31 -7.47 -3.59
C LEU A 95 12.16 -8.46 -4.75
N THR A 96 11.57 -8.02 -5.87
CA THR A 96 11.24 -8.88 -7.01
C THR A 96 12.23 -8.77 -8.17
N GLY A 97 13.38 -8.11 -7.98
CA GLY A 97 14.40 -7.97 -9.04
C GLY A 97 13.96 -7.06 -10.20
N ASN A 98 13.19 -6.02 -9.90
CA ASN A 98 12.64 -5.02 -10.82
C ASN A 98 11.61 -5.55 -11.83
N GLN A 99 10.98 -6.70 -11.55
CA GLN A 99 9.86 -7.21 -12.34
C GLN A 99 8.78 -6.11 -12.55
N PRO A 100 8.10 -6.13 -13.71
CA PRO A 100 7.09 -5.14 -14.03
C PRO A 100 5.91 -5.24 -13.05
N ILE A 101 5.34 -4.09 -12.70
CA ILE A 101 4.13 -4.04 -11.86
C ILE A 101 2.92 -4.08 -12.79
N ARG A 102 2.21 -5.21 -12.78
CA ARG A 102 1.01 -5.41 -13.59
C ARG A 102 -0.17 -4.65 -13.04
N ALA A 103 -0.41 -4.73 -11.73
CA ALA A 103 -1.56 -4.07 -11.11
C ALA A 103 -1.26 -3.53 -9.72
N VAL A 104 -1.94 -2.45 -9.35
CA VAL A 104 -1.93 -1.87 -8.00
C VAL A 104 -3.38 -1.67 -7.54
N ILE A 105 -3.77 -2.37 -6.49
CA ILE A 105 -5.15 -2.46 -6.01
C ILE A 105 -5.19 -2.10 -4.53
N GLY A 106 -6.10 -1.21 -4.12
CA GLY A 106 -6.33 -0.89 -2.71
C GLY A 106 -6.20 0.58 -2.36
N GLY A 107 -6.04 0.87 -1.07
CA GLY A 107 -5.96 2.23 -0.53
C GLY A 107 -4.56 2.83 -0.64
N MET A 108 -4.49 4.09 -1.07
CA MET A 108 -3.24 4.86 -1.18
C MET A 108 -3.12 5.99 -0.14
N HIS A 109 -4.12 6.11 0.74
CA HIS A 109 -4.26 7.16 1.77
C HIS A 109 -4.05 8.60 1.26
N LEU A 110 -4.69 8.92 0.13
CA LEU A 110 -4.60 10.24 -0.51
C LEU A 110 -5.81 11.15 -0.24
N VAL A 111 -6.79 10.71 0.57
CA VAL A 111 -8.04 11.46 0.82
C VAL A 111 -7.81 12.86 1.41
N GLY A 112 -6.78 13.01 2.24
CA GLY A 112 -6.35 14.30 2.81
C GLY A 112 -5.01 14.80 2.26
N ALA A 113 -4.48 14.18 1.21
CA ALA A 113 -3.18 14.54 0.67
C ALA A 113 -3.21 15.91 -0.02
N SER A 114 -2.09 16.64 0.08
CA SER A 114 -1.91 17.88 -0.67
C SER A 114 -1.89 17.61 -2.18
N THR A 115 -2.27 18.61 -2.98
CA THR A 115 -2.17 18.55 -4.45
C THR A 115 -0.77 18.15 -4.90
N ARG A 116 0.27 18.73 -4.27
CA ARG A 116 1.68 18.40 -4.56
C ARG A 116 1.97 16.91 -4.33
N ARG A 117 1.47 16.30 -3.26
CA ARG A 117 1.67 14.86 -3.00
C ARG A 117 0.99 14.00 -4.05
N ILE A 118 -0.23 14.37 -4.47
CA ILE A 118 -0.97 13.66 -5.54
C ILE A 118 -0.23 13.77 -6.88
N GLU A 119 0.24 14.97 -7.24
CA GLU A 119 1.02 15.22 -8.45
C GLU A 119 2.32 14.40 -8.48
N ARG A 120 3.12 14.44 -7.40
CA ARG A 120 4.33 13.62 -7.28
C ARG A 120 4.03 12.13 -7.35
N THR A 121 2.94 11.67 -6.74
CA THR A 121 2.52 10.26 -6.83
C THR A 121 2.25 9.87 -8.28
N ILE A 122 1.53 10.71 -9.03
CA ILE A 122 1.27 10.49 -10.46
C ILE A 122 2.58 10.47 -11.26
N GLU A 123 3.48 11.43 -11.03
CA GLU A 123 4.76 11.50 -11.72
C GLU A 123 5.60 10.24 -11.53
N GLU A 124 5.68 9.71 -10.31
CA GLU A 124 6.44 8.50 -9.99
C GLU A 124 5.75 7.21 -10.49
N LEU A 125 4.42 7.20 -10.61
CA LEU A 125 3.68 6.08 -11.19
C LEU A 125 3.88 5.95 -12.72
N ARG A 126 4.11 7.07 -13.44
CA ARG A 126 4.31 7.05 -14.91
C ARG A 126 5.44 6.13 -15.38
N PRO A 127 6.69 6.23 -14.87
CA PRO A 127 7.78 5.36 -15.32
C PRO A 127 7.62 3.90 -14.89
N LEU A 128 6.72 3.60 -13.95
CA LEU A 128 6.42 2.22 -13.55
C LEU A 128 5.55 1.49 -14.58
N CYS A 129 4.92 2.22 -15.52
CA CYS A 129 4.07 1.67 -16.58
C CYS A 129 3.02 0.66 -16.07
N VAL A 130 2.42 0.95 -14.90
CA VAL A 130 1.41 0.06 -14.29
C VAL A 130 0.24 -0.13 -15.25
N GLU A 131 -0.11 -1.38 -15.52
CA GLU A 131 -1.16 -1.67 -16.50
C GLU A 131 -2.57 -1.50 -15.93
N ARG A 132 -2.76 -1.76 -14.64
CA ARG A 132 -4.04 -1.64 -13.97
C ARG A 132 -3.93 -0.94 -12.62
N LEU A 133 -4.67 0.15 -12.45
CA LEU A 133 -4.80 0.88 -11.19
C LEU A 133 -6.24 0.75 -10.67
N ALA A 134 -6.39 0.27 -9.44
CA ALA A 134 -7.68 0.10 -8.79
C ALA A 134 -7.68 0.81 -7.43
N PRO A 135 -7.64 2.16 -7.41
CA PRO A 135 -7.66 2.93 -6.17
C PRO A 135 -8.98 2.71 -5.41
N ALA A 136 -8.88 2.49 -4.11
CA ALA A 136 -10.02 2.17 -3.24
C ALA A 136 -9.92 2.87 -1.88
N HIS A 137 -10.94 2.67 -1.04
CA HIS A 137 -10.91 2.99 0.39
C HIS A 137 -10.46 4.43 0.70
N CYS A 138 -9.28 4.59 1.32
CA CYS A 138 -8.71 5.85 1.79
C CYS A 138 -8.03 6.69 0.70
N THR A 139 -8.06 6.27 -0.57
CA THR A 139 -7.54 7.10 -1.67
C THR A 139 -8.35 8.38 -1.83
N GLY A 140 -9.68 8.31 -1.66
CA GLY A 140 -10.55 9.47 -1.72
C GLY A 140 -10.84 9.98 -3.15
N THR A 141 -12.00 10.61 -3.33
CA THR A 141 -12.51 11.03 -4.64
C THR A 141 -11.56 11.97 -5.40
N PRO A 142 -10.95 13.01 -4.79
CA PRO A 142 -10.08 13.92 -5.53
C PRO A 142 -8.85 13.22 -6.13
N ALA A 143 -8.18 12.37 -5.36
CA ALA A 143 -7.01 11.64 -5.83
C ALA A 143 -7.39 10.56 -6.85
N THR A 144 -8.51 9.84 -6.65
CA THR A 144 -9.03 8.89 -7.63
C THR A 144 -9.29 9.55 -8.99
N THR A 145 -9.92 10.73 -9.00
CA THR A 145 -10.15 11.49 -10.24
C THR A 145 -8.85 11.94 -10.88
N ALA A 146 -7.87 12.41 -10.11
CA ALA A 146 -6.57 12.80 -10.62
C ALA A 146 -5.82 11.61 -11.27
N LEU A 147 -5.86 10.44 -10.64
CA LEU A 147 -5.30 9.20 -11.19
C LEU A 147 -6.00 8.79 -12.50
N TRP A 148 -7.34 8.81 -12.53
CA TRP A 148 -8.11 8.49 -13.74
C TRP A 148 -7.78 9.43 -14.91
N ASN A 149 -7.63 10.72 -14.64
CA ASN A 149 -7.24 11.69 -15.66
C ASN A 149 -5.79 11.50 -16.14
N ALA A 150 -4.87 11.15 -15.23
CA ALA A 150 -3.46 10.96 -15.55
C ALA A 150 -3.14 9.65 -16.26
N PHE A 151 -3.95 8.61 -16.02
CA PHE A 151 -3.80 7.25 -16.53
C PHE A 151 -5.11 6.75 -17.15
N PRO A 152 -5.55 7.35 -18.26
CA PRO A 152 -6.74 6.89 -18.98
C PRO A 152 -6.56 5.42 -19.39
N ASP A 153 -7.66 4.66 -19.36
CA ASP A 153 -7.72 3.23 -19.71
C ASP A 153 -6.93 2.26 -18.82
N LYS A 154 -6.17 2.78 -17.84
CA LYS A 154 -5.44 1.97 -16.85
C LYS A 154 -6.21 1.86 -15.55
N CYS A 155 -7.06 2.83 -15.24
CA CYS A 155 -7.78 2.82 -13.98
C CYS A 155 -9.12 2.09 -14.05
N GLN A 156 -9.46 1.37 -12.99
CA GLN A 156 -10.68 0.56 -12.88
C GLN A 156 -11.38 0.78 -11.54
N PRO A 157 -12.72 0.67 -11.47
CA PRO A 157 -13.45 0.70 -10.20
C PRO A 157 -13.07 -0.46 -9.28
N CYS A 158 -12.97 -0.18 -7.98
CA CYS A 158 -12.67 -1.17 -6.94
C CYS A 158 -13.72 -1.12 -5.82
N SER A 159 -14.99 -1.40 -6.16
CA SER A 159 -16.08 -1.45 -5.21
C SER A 159 -16.24 -2.85 -4.60
N VAL A 160 -17.06 -2.96 -3.55
CA VAL A 160 -17.42 -4.26 -2.98
C VAL A 160 -18.00 -5.17 -4.07
N GLY A 161 -17.53 -6.43 -4.11
CA GLY A 161 -17.95 -7.42 -5.10
C GLY A 161 -17.16 -7.42 -6.40
N THR A 162 -16.28 -6.44 -6.64
CA THR A 162 -15.34 -6.46 -7.78
C THR A 162 -14.42 -7.67 -7.68
N ARG A 163 -14.18 -8.34 -8.81
CA ARG A 163 -13.23 -9.44 -8.95
C ARG A 163 -12.14 -9.05 -9.93
N PHE A 164 -10.90 -9.36 -9.58
CA PHE A 164 -9.74 -9.24 -10.45
C PHE A 164 -9.19 -10.64 -10.71
N GLU A 165 -8.98 -10.95 -11.99
CA GLU A 165 -8.43 -12.22 -12.44
C GLU A 165 -7.11 -11.94 -13.16
N PHE A 166 -6.11 -12.76 -12.85
CA PHE A 166 -4.74 -12.68 -13.37
C PHE A 166 -4.28 -14.11 -13.67
N ASP A 167 -3.53 -14.28 -14.76
CA ASP A 167 -3.02 -15.57 -15.24
C ASP A 167 -1.69 -15.96 -14.57
#